data_AF-A0A956AXF5-F1
#
_entry.id   AF-A0A956AXF5-F1
#
_cell.length_a   1.000
_cell.length_b   1.000
_cell.length_c   1.000
_cell.angle_alpha   90.00
_cell.angle_beta   90.00
_cell.angle_gamma   90.00
#
_symmetry.space_group_name_H-M   'P 1'
#
loop_
_entity.id
_entity.type
_entity.pdbx_description
1 polymer ?
#
loop_
_entity_poly.entity_id
_entity_poly.type
_entity_poly.pdbx_seq_one_letter_code
_entity_poly.pdbx_strand_id
1 'polypeptide(L)'
;ALKLLPGAASNDVVPLHLTFTSDSPAIPLRPTAVAAEPDMGIIVHLLGEHRAVPTNFLHVHINEAAIDWPGGGQNYADVVAAAADEAEGHAFATDYAGEAMDPGLAPVDAAILTTVAEIGTLTELGRAMNLFGLDADLQRVVRSAIVAPEGVTADDVLACPDCFDPEFGYDGPAIAVDGAALAQRLTTEINAPRELLAGLFERNRYLTRLFTRMSAAEMDRDPIFAFNPDLAEVPQTRDATRHIACDDSGFPDFDNAVIELADGQRVALEGGQMPGAIMRQAGETVRGAETQAAALIEQQFAAGQPDEQSGMDNPRQDPLPGGGGGGDGCSCDVGRGAPAPLTLLGLLGLVALRRRRRGEG
;
A
#
# COMPACT_ATOMS: atom_id res chain seq x y z
N ALA A 1 25.52 7.46 -8.93
CA ALA A 1 24.28 7.61 -8.15
C ALA A 1 23.39 8.61 -8.86
N LEU A 2 22.16 8.23 -9.16
CA LEU A 2 21.12 9.19 -9.55
C LEU A 2 20.80 9.99 -8.28
N LYS A 3 20.98 11.30 -8.33
CA LYS A 3 20.82 12.17 -7.16
C LYS A 3 19.69 13.15 -7.45
N LEU A 4 18.75 13.26 -6.54
CA LEU A 4 17.76 14.32 -6.56
C LEU A 4 18.48 15.69 -6.55
N LEU A 5 17.97 16.62 -7.34
CA LEU A 5 18.47 17.99 -7.31
C LEU A 5 18.23 18.60 -5.92
N PRO A 6 19.08 19.51 -5.44
CA PRO A 6 18.83 20.20 -4.18
C PRO A 6 17.46 20.90 -4.19
N GLY A 7 16.60 20.57 -3.22
CA GLY A 7 15.23 21.09 -3.12
C GLY A 7 14.14 20.21 -3.76
N ALA A 8 14.52 19.11 -4.42
CA ALA A 8 13.56 18.12 -4.92
C ALA A 8 13.16 17.13 -3.81
N ALA A 9 11.87 16.81 -3.74
CA ALA A 9 11.29 15.84 -2.81
C ALA A 9 11.10 14.47 -3.48
N SER A 10 10.72 13.44 -2.71
CA SER A 10 10.54 12.06 -3.21
C SER A 10 9.49 11.96 -4.32
N ASN A 11 8.52 12.87 -4.35
CA ASN A 11 7.51 12.99 -5.41
C ASN A 11 8.04 13.62 -6.71
N ASP A 12 9.27 14.14 -6.73
CA ASP A 12 9.93 14.66 -7.93
C ASP A 12 10.78 13.60 -8.66
N VAL A 13 10.81 12.37 -8.14
CA VAL A 13 11.50 11.25 -8.79
C VAL A 13 10.81 10.93 -10.12
N VAL A 14 11.55 11.07 -11.21
CA VAL A 14 11.07 10.71 -12.55
C VAL A 14 11.33 9.22 -12.79
N PRO A 15 10.37 8.47 -13.36
CA PRO A 15 10.59 7.09 -13.78
C PRO A 15 11.80 6.99 -14.72
N LEU A 16 12.61 5.95 -14.53
CA LEU A 16 13.77 5.68 -15.36
C LEU A 16 13.53 4.44 -16.19
N HIS A 17 13.88 4.52 -17.47
CA HIS A 17 13.88 3.39 -18.37
C HIS A 17 15.32 3.03 -18.74
N LEU A 18 15.69 1.77 -18.54
CA LEU A 18 16.98 1.21 -18.91
C LEU A 18 16.74 0.01 -19.81
N THR A 19 17.40 -0.02 -20.96
CA THR A 19 17.46 -1.18 -21.85
C THR A 19 18.89 -1.70 -21.84
N PHE A 20 19.07 -2.99 -21.58
CA PHE A 20 20.37 -3.65 -21.60
C PHE A 20 20.25 -5.04 -22.23
N THR A 21 21.35 -5.54 -22.77
CA THR A 21 21.41 -6.87 -23.38
C THR A 21 21.69 -7.91 -22.29
N SER A 22 20.71 -8.76 -22.00
CA SER A 22 20.81 -9.87 -21.05
C SER A 22 19.85 -10.98 -21.47
N ASP A 23 20.23 -12.22 -21.17
CA ASP A 23 19.39 -13.41 -21.39
C ASP A 23 18.40 -13.64 -20.23
N SER A 24 18.49 -12.84 -19.17
CA SER A 24 17.62 -12.96 -17.98
C SER A 24 17.32 -11.58 -17.38
N PRO A 25 16.09 -11.34 -16.90
CA PRO A 25 15.75 -10.11 -16.17
C PRO A 25 16.62 -9.97 -14.92
N ALA A 26 17.15 -8.77 -14.69
CA ALA A 26 17.95 -8.45 -13.52
C ALA A 26 17.71 -7.01 -13.06
N ILE A 27 17.89 -6.75 -11.76
CA ILE A 27 17.70 -5.43 -11.18
C ILE A 27 19.00 -4.97 -10.53
N PRO A 28 19.56 -3.81 -10.92
CA PRO A 28 20.79 -3.31 -10.31
C PRO A 28 20.51 -2.74 -8.92
N LEU A 29 20.84 -3.50 -7.86
CA LEU A 29 20.71 -3.10 -6.45
C LEU A 29 22.04 -2.63 -5.84
N ARG A 30 23.18 -3.07 -6.37
CA ARG A 30 24.49 -2.61 -5.83
C ARG A 30 24.66 -1.09 -5.84
N PRO A 31 24.20 -0.35 -6.86
CA PRO A 31 24.27 1.11 -6.84
C PRO A 31 23.32 1.76 -5.82
N THR A 32 22.23 1.09 -5.43
CA THR A 32 21.24 1.63 -4.47
C THR A 32 21.71 1.53 -3.03
N ALA A 33 22.64 0.61 -2.72
CA ALA A 33 23.19 0.42 -1.38
C ALA A 33 23.75 1.70 -0.73
N VAL A 34 24.28 2.64 -1.52
CA VAL A 34 24.91 3.88 -1.03
C VAL A 34 23.91 4.82 -0.32
N ALA A 35 22.63 4.73 -0.67
CA ALA A 35 21.58 5.59 -0.15
C ALA A 35 20.38 4.80 0.38
N ALA A 36 20.55 3.50 0.63
CA ALA A 36 19.48 2.65 1.14
C ALA A 36 19.20 2.96 2.62
N GLU A 37 17.92 3.10 2.95
CA GLU A 37 17.46 3.09 4.33
C GLU A 37 17.55 1.65 4.90
N PRO A 38 17.64 1.48 6.23
CA PRO A 38 17.52 0.16 6.84
C PRO A 38 16.21 -0.51 6.41
N ASP A 39 16.32 -1.77 5.97
CA ASP A 39 15.20 -2.58 5.49
C ASP A 39 14.37 -1.85 4.42
N MET A 40 15.06 -1.30 3.42
CA MET A 40 14.39 -0.61 2.32
C MET A 40 13.51 -1.59 1.55
N GLY A 41 12.23 -1.23 1.37
CA GLY A 41 11.29 -2.05 0.62
C GLY A 41 11.60 -2.08 -0.87
N ILE A 42 11.57 -3.28 -1.46
CA ILE A 42 11.79 -3.50 -2.89
C ILE A 42 10.60 -4.29 -3.42
N ILE A 43 9.83 -3.67 -4.31
CA ILE A 43 8.73 -4.32 -5.03
C ILE A 43 9.19 -4.51 -6.48
N VAL A 44 9.07 -5.74 -6.97
CA VAL A 44 9.41 -6.08 -8.35
C VAL A 44 8.17 -6.57 -9.07
N HIS A 45 7.88 -5.96 -10.21
CA HIS A 45 6.87 -6.45 -11.14
C HIS A 45 7.57 -7.01 -12.38
N LEU A 46 7.41 -8.31 -12.64
CA LEU A 46 7.94 -8.99 -13.81
C LEU A 46 6.79 -9.41 -14.72
N LEU A 47 6.86 -8.98 -15.97
CA LEU A 47 5.94 -9.39 -17.04
C LEU A 47 6.63 -10.47 -17.89
N GLY A 48 5.94 -11.59 -18.13
CA GLY A 48 6.44 -12.69 -18.93
C GLY A 48 5.36 -13.69 -19.34
N GLU A 49 5.78 -14.88 -19.77
CA GLU A 49 4.86 -15.98 -20.16
C GLU A 49 4.42 -16.84 -18.97
N HIS A 50 5.23 -16.90 -17.90
CA HIS A 50 5.02 -17.74 -16.73
C HIS A 50 5.40 -17.00 -15.44
N ARG A 51 5.27 -17.67 -14.29
CA ARG A 51 5.65 -17.11 -12.99
C ARG A 51 7.13 -16.81 -12.92
N ALA A 52 7.48 -15.57 -12.59
CA ALA A 52 8.86 -15.18 -12.38
C ALA A 52 9.38 -15.68 -11.03
N VAL A 53 10.64 -16.11 -10.99
CA VAL A 53 11.29 -16.66 -9.79
C VAL A 53 12.71 -16.11 -9.66
N PRO A 54 13.19 -15.78 -8.45
CA PRO A 54 14.61 -15.50 -8.23
C PRO A 54 15.43 -16.78 -8.45
N THR A 55 16.60 -16.64 -9.08
CA THR A 55 17.50 -17.77 -9.39
C THR A 55 18.85 -17.71 -8.66
N ASN A 56 19.25 -16.53 -8.21
CA ASN A 56 20.44 -16.29 -7.39
C ASN A 56 20.11 -15.69 -6.01
N PHE A 57 18.83 -15.60 -5.70
CA PHE A 57 18.25 -15.28 -4.40
C PHE A 57 17.33 -16.43 -4.01
N LEU A 58 17.13 -16.63 -2.71
CA LEU A 58 16.17 -17.61 -2.20
C LEU A 58 14.74 -17.08 -2.37
N HIS A 59 13.78 -18.00 -2.33
CA HIS A 59 12.37 -17.66 -2.21
C HIS A 59 11.90 -18.01 -0.80
N VAL A 60 11.11 -17.12 -0.20
CA VAL A 60 10.52 -17.32 1.12
C VAL A 60 9.01 -17.33 1.03
N HIS A 61 8.41 -18.38 1.58
CA HIS A 61 6.99 -18.38 1.94
C HIS A 61 6.89 -17.85 3.36
N ILE A 62 6.15 -16.77 3.57
CA ILE A 62 6.01 -16.19 4.90
C ILE A 62 5.18 -17.06 5.84
N ASN A 63 5.45 -16.94 7.13
CA ASN A 63 4.62 -17.46 8.20
C ASN A 63 3.36 -16.62 8.39
N GLU A 64 2.19 -17.13 8.00
CA GLU A 64 0.94 -16.41 8.22
C GLU A 64 0.55 -16.29 9.70
N ALA A 65 1.05 -17.16 10.58
CA ALA A 65 0.83 -17.02 12.02
C ALA A 65 1.62 -15.85 12.63
N ALA A 66 2.60 -15.31 11.89
CA ALA A 66 3.35 -14.12 12.27
C ALA A 66 2.68 -12.80 11.83
N ILE A 67 1.59 -12.87 11.07
CA ILE A 67 0.83 -11.71 10.60
C ILE A 67 -0.14 -11.25 11.70
N ASP A 68 -0.22 -9.94 11.92
CA ASP A 68 -1.24 -9.31 12.76
C ASP A 68 -2.59 -9.24 12.02
N TRP A 69 -3.30 -10.37 11.97
CA TRP A 69 -4.63 -10.45 11.35
C TRP A 69 -5.67 -9.52 11.99
N PRO A 70 -5.78 -9.38 13.33
CA PRO A 70 -6.68 -8.42 13.95
C PRO A 70 -6.42 -6.96 13.53
N GLY A 71 -5.15 -6.59 13.35
CA GLY A 71 -4.74 -5.28 12.84
C GLY A 71 -4.87 -5.12 11.31
N GLY A 72 -5.29 -6.15 10.58
CA GLY A 72 -5.39 -6.11 9.11
C GLY A 72 -4.04 -6.25 8.40
N GLY A 73 -3.08 -6.95 9.01
CA GLY A 73 -1.80 -7.30 8.41
C GLY A 73 -0.83 -6.13 8.25
N GLN A 74 -0.96 -5.07 9.06
CA GLN A 74 -0.07 -3.89 8.96
C GLN A 74 1.42 -4.23 9.16
N ASN A 75 1.72 -5.35 9.82
CA ASN A 75 3.07 -5.84 10.03
C ASN A 75 3.62 -6.70 8.88
N TYR A 76 2.90 -6.87 7.76
CA TYR A 76 3.30 -7.74 6.65
C TYR A 76 4.73 -7.45 6.17
N ALA A 77 5.05 -6.16 6.02
CA ALA A 77 6.37 -5.72 5.61
C ALA A 77 7.48 -6.18 6.57
N ASP A 78 7.19 -6.23 7.87
CA ASP A 78 8.14 -6.67 8.89
C ASP A 78 8.27 -8.20 8.93
N VAL A 79 7.19 -8.93 8.67
CA VAL A 79 7.24 -10.39 8.50
C VAL A 79 8.11 -10.75 7.30
N VAL A 80 7.96 -10.05 6.17
CA VAL A 80 8.79 -10.28 4.97
C VAL A 80 10.25 -9.92 5.22
N ALA A 81 10.54 -8.81 5.90
CA ALA A 81 11.91 -8.46 6.29
C ALA A 81 12.54 -9.58 7.13
N ALA A 82 11.85 -10.01 8.19
CA ALA A 82 12.37 -11.04 9.08
C ALA A 82 12.52 -12.41 8.37
N ALA A 83 11.64 -12.73 7.40
CA ALA A 83 11.76 -13.93 6.58
C ALA A 83 12.96 -13.84 5.63
N ALA A 84 13.24 -12.67 5.07
CA ALA A 84 14.43 -12.43 4.27
C ALA A 84 15.71 -12.53 5.10
N ASP A 85 15.72 -11.99 6.32
CA ASP A 85 16.85 -12.11 7.26
C ASP A 85 17.15 -13.58 7.62
N GLU A 86 16.11 -14.39 7.82
CA GLU A 86 16.23 -15.85 8.03
C GLU A 86 16.81 -16.57 6.81
N ALA A 87 16.70 -15.98 5.62
CA ALA A 87 17.28 -16.42 4.37
C ALA A 87 18.55 -15.61 3.99
N GLU A 88 19.32 -15.19 5.00
CA GLU A 88 20.60 -14.47 4.88
C GLU A 88 20.52 -13.09 4.19
N GLY A 89 19.34 -12.46 4.18
CA GLY A 89 19.10 -11.15 3.56
C GLY A 89 18.99 -11.20 2.03
N HIS A 90 19.03 -12.40 1.43
CA HIS A 90 18.99 -12.62 -0.02
C HIS A 90 17.77 -13.42 -0.45
N ALA A 91 16.57 -12.94 -0.10
CA ALA A 91 15.33 -13.59 -0.52
C ALA A 91 14.22 -12.66 -0.99
N PHE A 92 13.28 -13.23 -1.74
CA PHE A 92 12.02 -12.59 -2.14
C PHE A 92 10.83 -13.45 -1.76
N ALA A 93 9.74 -12.80 -1.33
CA ALA A 93 8.42 -13.39 -1.26
C ALA A 93 7.65 -13.13 -2.56
N THR A 94 6.85 -14.09 -3.01
CA THR A 94 5.88 -13.87 -4.08
C THR A 94 4.56 -13.38 -3.50
N ASP A 95 4.16 -12.15 -3.83
CA ASP A 95 2.89 -11.56 -3.37
C ASP A 95 1.77 -11.76 -4.40
N TYR A 96 2.11 -11.95 -5.67
CA TYR A 96 1.15 -12.23 -6.74
C TYR A 96 1.84 -12.93 -7.92
N ALA A 97 1.16 -13.88 -8.54
CA ALA A 97 1.56 -14.49 -9.79
C ALA A 97 0.31 -14.95 -10.54
N GLY A 98 0.00 -14.35 -11.68
CA GLY A 98 -1.21 -14.66 -12.43
C GLY A 98 -1.37 -13.82 -13.68
N GLU A 99 -2.59 -13.80 -14.22
CA GLU A 99 -2.94 -13.00 -15.40
C GLU A 99 -2.61 -11.51 -15.19
N ALA A 100 -1.88 -10.93 -16.13
CA ALA A 100 -1.53 -9.52 -16.09
C ALA A 100 -2.79 -8.65 -16.16
N MET A 101 -3.07 -7.92 -15.08
CA MET A 101 -4.16 -6.95 -15.03
C MET A 101 -3.69 -5.62 -15.62
N ASP A 102 -4.59 -4.90 -16.28
CA ASP A 102 -4.33 -3.53 -16.75
C ASP A 102 -3.92 -2.65 -15.53
N PRO A 103 -2.73 -2.03 -15.55
CA PRO A 103 -2.27 -1.21 -14.44
C PRO A 103 -3.01 0.13 -14.31
N GLY A 104 -3.95 0.45 -15.20
CA GLY A 104 -4.68 1.72 -15.18
C GLY A 104 -3.83 2.91 -15.61
N LEU A 105 -2.75 2.65 -16.34
CA LEU A 105 -1.77 3.64 -16.78
C LEU A 105 -2.10 4.14 -18.19
N ALA A 106 -3.35 4.54 -18.42
CA ALA A 106 -3.75 5.06 -19.72
C ALA A 106 -3.03 6.38 -20.03
N PRO A 107 -2.56 6.59 -21.28
CA PRO A 107 -2.06 7.89 -21.72
C PRO A 107 -3.14 8.97 -21.60
N VAL A 108 -2.71 10.21 -21.38
CA VAL A 108 -3.59 11.39 -21.41
C VAL A 108 -4.14 11.57 -22.83
N ASP A 109 -5.46 11.69 -22.93
CA ASP A 109 -6.16 11.80 -24.21
C ASP A 109 -5.78 13.06 -25.00
N ALA A 110 -5.78 12.95 -26.33
CA ALA A 110 -5.37 14.03 -27.23
C ALA A 110 -6.26 15.29 -27.12
N ALA A 111 -7.56 15.14 -26.84
CA ALA A 111 -8.46 16.27 -26.62
C ALA A 111 -8.13 16.98 -25.29
N ILE A 112 -7.72 16.23 -24.27
CA ILE A 112 -7.25 16.80 -23.00
C ILE A 112 -5.95 17.56 -23.24
N LEU A 113 -4.99 16.99 -23.97
CA LEU A 113 -3.74 17.68 -24.31
C LEU A 113 -3.98 18.97 -25.10
N THR A 114 -4.94 18.95 -26.03
CA THR A 114 -5.34 20.15 -26.79
C THR A 114 -5.94 21.21 -25.87
N THR A 115 -6.80 20.80 -24.94
CA THR A 115 -7.40 21.71 -23.94
C THR A 115 -6.31 22.30 -23.03
N VAL A 116 -5.38 21.48 -22.55
CA VAL A 116 -4.27 21.94 -21.69
C VAL A 116 -3.36 22.91 -22.44
N ALA A 117 -3.13 22.71 -23.74
CA ALA A 117 -2.30 23.59 -24.55
C ALA A 117 -2.85 25.03 -24.67
N GLU A 118 -4.15 25.23 -24.47
CA GLU A 118 -4.81 26.53 -24.54
C GLU A 118 -4.87 27.26 -23.19
N ILE A 119 -4.46 26.61 -22.09
CA ILE A 119 -4.48 27.19 -20.75
C ILE A 119 -3.40 28.26 -20.61
N GLY A 120 -3.79 29.46 -20.18
CA GLY A 120 -2.88 30.58 -19.93
C GLY A 120 -2.79 31.00 -18.46
N THR A 121 -3.75 30.57 -17.63
CA THR A 121 -3.90 31.04 -16.25
C THR A 121 -4.02 29.89 -15.25
N LEU A 122 -3.66 30.16 -14.00
CA LEU A 122 -3.81 29.20 -12.90
C LEU A 122 -5.28 28.82 -12.65
N THR A 123 -6.21 29.77 -12.79
CA THR A 123 -7.65 29.55 -12.64
C THR A 123 -8.20 28.59 -13.69
N GLU A 124 -7.77 28.73 -14.95
CA GLU A 124 -8.09 27.78 -16.03
C GLU A 124 -7.49 26.39 -15.76
N LEU A 125 -6.23 26.34 -15.30
CA LEU A 125 -5.56 25.09 -14.92
C LEU A 125 -6.34 24.37 -13.81
N GLY A 126 -6.72 25.07 -12.74
CA GLY A 126 -7.49 24.51 -11.64
C GLY A 126 -8.84 23.93 -12.08
N ARG A 127 -9.54 24.61 -12.99
CA ARG A 127 -10.80 24.11 -13.56
C ARG A 127 -10.58 22.86 -14.41
N ALA A 128 -9.54 22.84 -15.24
CA ALA A 128 -9.19 21.68 -16.06
C ALA A 128 -8.83 20.47 -15.20
N MET A 129 -8.02 20.66 -14.15
CA MET A 129 -7.62 19.61 -13.22
C MET A 129 -8.81 18.95 -12.52
N ASN A 130 -9.80 19.73 -12.10
CA ASN A 130 -11.03 19.21 -11.49
C ASN A 130 -11.90 18.38 -12.45
N LEU A 131 -11.77 18.60 -13.75
CA LEU A 131 -12.59 17.91 -14.76
C LEU A 131 -12.01 16.55 -15.17
N PHE A 132 -10.69 16.44 -15.26
CA PHE A 132 -10.02 15.26 -15.83
C PHE A 132 -9.47 14.28 -14.79
N GLY A 133 -9.36 14.71 -13.52
CA GLY A 133 -8.72 13.92 -12.46
C GLY A 133 -7.21 13.87 -12.63
N LEU A 134 -6.49 13.69 -11.51
CA LEU A 134 -5.03 13.66 -11.52
C LEU A 134 -4.52 12.52 -10.67
N ASP A 135 -3.87 11.56 -11.32
CA ASP A 135 -3.00 10.62 -10.62
C ASP A 135 -1.68 11.28 -10.20
N ALA A 136 -0.87 10.55 -9.43
CA ALA A 136 0.37 11.06 -8.86
C ALA A 136 1.38 11.55 -9.94
N ASP A 137 1.45 10.89 -11.10
CA ASP A 137 2.38 11.30 -12.16
C ASP A 137 1.95 12.62 -12.80
N LEU A 138 0.64 12.76 -13.09
CA LEU A 138 0.08 13.99 -13.61
C LEU A 138 0.27 15.14 -12.61
N GLN A 139 0.03 14.90 -11.31
CA GLN A 139 0.26 15.89 -10.27
C GLN A 139 1.71 16.38 -10.24
N ARG A 140 2.69 15.48 -10.37
CA ARG A 140 4.11 15.84 -10.43
C ARG A 140 4.42 16.80 -11.58
N VAL A 141 3.92 16.49 -12.80
CA VAL A 141 4.16 17.34 -13.98
C VAL A 141 3.47 18.69 -13.85
N VAL A 142 2.24 18.71 -13.34
CA VAL A 142 1.49 19.96 -13.12
C VAL A 142 2.15 20.84 -12.06
N ARG A 143 2.52 20.28 -10.90
CA ARG A 143 3.20 21.00 -9.81
C ARG A 143 4.47 21.68 -10.29
N SER A 144 5.28 20.96 -11.07
CA SER A 144 6.54 21.48 -11.61
C SER A 144 6.37 22.54 -12.71
N ALA A 145 5.15 22.71 -13.25
CA ALA A 145 4.83 23.80 -14.17
C ALA A 145 4.46 25.12 -13.46
N ILE A 146 4.34 25.11 -12.12
CA ILE A 146 3.89 26.25 -11.34
C ILE A 146 5.08 26.95 -10.70
N VAL A 147 5.18 28.25 -10.94
CA VAL A 147 6.13 29.14 -10.25
C VAL A 147 5.40 29.78 -9.07
N ALA A 148 5.55 29.16 -7.89
CA ALA A 148 4.89 29.64 -6.68
C ALA A 148 5.53 30.95 -6.15
N PRO A 149 4.73 31.85 -5.53
CA PRO A 149 5.25 33.02 -4.82
C PRO A 149 6.17 32.66 -3.65
N GLU A 150 6.98 33.61 -3.21
CA GLU A 150 7.87 33.40 -2.06
C GLU A 150 7.09 33.03 -0.79
N GLY A 151 7.52 31.96 -0.11
CA GLY A 151 6.90 31.47 1.12
C GLY A 151 5.65 30.60 0.92
N VAL A 152 5.31 30.24 -0.33
CA VAL A 152 4.16 29.40 -0.68
C VAL A 152 4.62 28.20 -1.52
N THR A 153 4.03 27.03 -1.30
CA THR A 153 4.35 25.84 -2.11
C THR A 153 3.47 25.75 -3.36
N ALA A 154 3.90 25.01 -4.38
CA ALA A 154 3.06 24.73 -5.54
C ALA A 154 1.75 24.01 -5.15
N ASP A 155 1.78 23.22 -4.07
CA ASP A 155 0.60 22.53 -3.54
C ASP A 155 -0.40 23.49 -2.91
N ASP A 156 0.06 24.49 -2.16
CA ASP A 156 -0.81 25.54 -1.62
C ASP A 156 -1.47 26.36 -2.76
N VAL A 157 -0.71 26.62 -3.82
CA VAL A 157 -1.22 27.31 -5.02
C VAL A 157 -2.28 26.47 -5.73
N LEU A 158 -2.05 25.17 -5.89
CA LEU A 158 -3.00 24.24 -6.52
C LEU A 158 -4.25 23.96 -5.67
N ALA A 159 -4.14 24.08 -4.35
CA ALA A 159 -5.28 23.90 -3.44
C ALA A 159 -6.31 25.03 -3.55
N CYS A 160 -5.87 26.24 -3.93
CA CYS A 160 -6.77 27.37 -4.19
C CYS A 160 -6.25 28.28 -5.32
N PRO A 161 -6.44 27.90 -6.60
CA PRO A 161 -6.07 28.71 -7.75
C PRO A 161 -6.60 30.15 -7.68
N ASP A 162 -7.87 30.31 -7.31
CA ASP A 162 -8.53 31.62 -7.20
C ASP A 162 -7.91 32.50 -6.09
N CYS A 163 -7.27 31.91 -5.06
CA CYS A 163 -6.61 32.68 -4.00
C CYS A 163 -5.36 33.42 -4.49
N PHE A 164 -4.83 33.06 -5.66
CA PHE A 164 -3.65 33.65 -6.30
C PHE A 164 -3.99 34.39 -7.59
N ASP A 165 -5.25 34.79 -7.75
CA ASP A 165 -5.76 35.51 -8.90
C ASP A 165 -6.16 36.95 -8.51
N PRO A 166 -5.58 37.99 -9.13
CA PRO A 166 -5.92 39.39 -8.85
C PRO A 166 -7.40 39.72 -9.08
N GLU A 167 -8.09 39.00 -9.96
CA GLU A 167 -9.54 39.18 -10.18
C GLU A 167 -10.35 38.84 -8.92
N PHE A 168 -9.81 37.97 -8.07
CA PHE A 168 -10.43 37.52 -6.82
C PHE A 168 -9.82 38.15 -5.57
N GLY A 169 -9.00 39.20 -5.71
CA GLY A 169 -8.48 40.00 -4.60
C GLY A 169 -7.10 39.57 -4.08
N TYR A 170 -6.34 38.81 -4.86
CA TYR A 170 -4.92 38.58 -4.58
C TYR A 170 -4.07 39.84 -4.83
N ASP A 171 -3.24 40.22 -3.86
CA ASP A 171 -2.39 41.43 -3.93
C ASP A 171 -1.08 41.23 -4.75
N GLY A 172 -0.84 40.04 -5.30
CA GLY A 172 0.31 39.73 -6.16
C GLY A 172 -0.05 39.65 -7.65
N PRO A 173 0.92 39.41 -8.55
CA PRO A 173 0.64 39.21 -9.97
C PRO A 173 -0.08 37.88 -10.22
N ALA A 174 -0.92 37.84 -11.25
CA ALA A 174 -1.53 36.58 -11.71
C ALA A 174 -0.44 35.56 -12.08
N ILE A 175 -0.59 34.33 -11.62
CA ILE A 175 0.31 33.24 -11.96
C ILE A 175 -0.02 32.75 -13.37
N ALA A 176 0.86 33.07 -14.32
CA ALA A 176 0.76 32.60 -15.69
C ALA A 176 1.12 31.11 -15.78
N VAL A 177 0.39 30.38 -16.60
CA VAL A 177 0.66 28.98 -16.92
C VAL A 177 0.99 28.88 -18.40
N ASP A 178 2.12 28.26 -18.74
CA ASP A 178 2.43 27.91 -20.12
C ASP A 178 1.76 26.56 -20.45
N GLY A 179 0.49 26.62 -20.86
CA GLY A 179 -0.28 25.43 -21.20
C GLY A 179 0.33 24.61 -22.33
N ALA A 180 0.94 25.27 -23.33
CA ALA A 180 1.60 24.60 -24.44
C ALA A 180 2.82 23.79 -23.97
N ALA A 181 3.66 24.38 -23.11
CA ALA A 181 4.77 23.66 -22.49
C ALA A 181 4.28 22.53 -21.57
N LEU A 182 3.22 22.75 -20.80
CA LEU A 182 2.63 21.71 -19.94
C LEU A 182 2.11 20.53 -20.76
N ALA A 183 1.38 20.76 -21.85
CA ALA A 183 0.89 19.71 -22.75
C ALA A 183 2.05 18.91 -23.38
N GLN A 184 3.14 19.59 -23.75
CA GLN A 184 4.34 18.91 -24.26
C GLN A 184 4.98 18.01 -23.20
N ARG A 185 5.03 18.47 -21.94
CA ARG A 185 5.55 17.68 -20.81
C ARG A 185 4.65 16.49 -20.50
N LEU A 186 3.33 16.64 -20.51
CA LEU A 186 2.40 15.51 -20.37
C LEU A 186 2.63 14.47 -21.48
N THR A 187 2.84 14.92 -22.72
CA THR A 187 3.13 14.00 -23.83
C THR A 187 4.44 13.22 -23.61
N THR A 188 5.50 13.90 -23.21
CA THR A 188 6.85 13.33 -23.15
C THR A 188 7.19 12.62 -21.85
N GLU A 189 6.72 13.14 -20.72
CA GLU A 189 6.98 12.59 -19.38
C GLU A 189 5.90 11.63 -18.89
N ILE A 190 4.67 11.68 -19.45
CA ILE A 190 3.55 10.82 -19.02
C ILE A 190 3.15 9.85 -20.13
N ASN A 191 2.75 10.34 -21.30
CA ASN A 191 2.23 9.45 -22.35
C ASN A 191 3.29 8.50 -22.88
N ALA A 192 4.49 9.00 -23.21
CA ALA A 192 5.57 8.16 -23.74
C ALA A 192 5.92 6.94 -22.84
N PRO A 193 6.16 7.09 -21.52
CA PRO A 193 6.39 5.93 -20.66
C PRO A 193 5.15 5.05 -20.48
N ARG A 194 3.94 5.63 -20.43
CA ARG A 194 2.68 4.87 -20.32
C ARG A 194 2.41 4.00 -21.54
N GLU A 195 2.64 4.53 -22.74
CA GLU A 195 2.51 3.77 -24.00
C GLU A 195 3.52 2.61 -24.06
N LEU A 196 4.75 2.84 -23.59
CA LEU A 196 5.75 1.79 -23.49
C LEU A 196 5.29 0.66 -22.54
N LEU A 197 4.80 1.03 -21.35
CA LEU A 197 4.28 0.09 -20.35
C LEU A 197 3.05 -0.64 -20.88
N ALA A 198 2.08 0.06 -21.47
CA ALA A 198 0.89 -0.53 -22.09
C ALA A 198 1.30 -1.59 -23.12
N GLY A 199 2.26 -1.29 -23.98
CA GLY A 199 2.80 -2.27 -24.92
C GLY A 199 3.44 -3.49 -24.25
N LEU A 200 4.04 -3.36 -23.06
CA LEU A 200 4.56 -4.50 -22.30
C LEU A 200 3.43 -5.38 -21.75
N PHE A 201 2.36 -4.80 -21.21
CA PHE A 201 1.19 -5.53 -20.74
C PHE A 201 0.40 -6.17 -21.89
N GLU A 202 0.33 -5.55 -23.06
CA GLU A 202 -0.29 -6.14 -24.24
C GLU A 202 0.46 -7.37 -24.75
N ARG A 203 1.80 -7.36 -24.66
CA ARG A 203 2.66 -8.45 -25.15
C ARG A 203 2.79 -9.59 -24.15
N ASN A 204 2.66 -9.32 -22.85
CA ASN A 204 2.89 -10.30 -21.79
C ASN A 204 1.61 -10.50 -20.99
N ARG A 205 1.16 -11.75 -20.91
CA ARG A 205 -0.12 -12.08 -20.26
C ARG A 205 0.03 -12.47 -18.79
N TYR A 206 1.25 -12.61 -18.29
CA TYR A 206 1.51 -13.07 -16.94
C TYR A 206 2.31 -12.02 -16.19
N LEU A 207 1.83 -11.64 -15.00
CA LEU A 207 2.48 -10.72 -14.08
C LEU A 207 2.87 -11.47 -12.81
N THR A 208 4.11 -11.30 -12.38
CA THR A 208 4.57 -11.71 -11.04
C THR A 208 4.99 -10.49 -10.26
N ARG A 209 4.45 -10.33 -9.06
CA ARG A 209 4.85 -9.33 -8.08
C ARG A 209 5.65 -10.00 -6.97
N LEU A 210 6.92 -9.66 -6.87
CA LEU A 210 7.81 -10.08 -5.77
C LEU A 210 8.02 -8.92 -4.81
N PHE A 211 8.21 -9.24 -3.54
CA PHE A 211 8.48 -8.27 -2.49
C PHE A 211 9.58 -8.75 -1.56
N THR A 212 10.42 -7.82 -1.13
CA THR A 212 11.43 -8.04 -0.10
C THR A 212 11.73 -6.72 0.62
N ARG A 213 12.42 -6.81 1.75
CA ARG A 213 13.07 -5.67 2.40
C ARG A 213 14.53 -6.03 2.60
N MET A 214 15.40 -5.06 2.34
CA MET A 214 16.84 -5.30 2.35
C MET A 214 17.57 -4.08 2.88
N SER A 215 18.56 -4.31 3.73
CA SER A 215 19.48 -3.30 4.23
C SER A 215 20.67 -3.12 3.29
N ALA A 216 21.35 -1.98 3.39
CA ALA A 216 22.48 -1.65 2.51
C ALA A 216 23.60 -2.72 2.49
N ALA A 217 23.81 -3.41 3.61
CA ALA A 217 24.82 -4.46 3.73
C ALA A 217 24.50 -5.73 2.92
N GLU A 218 23.22 -5.98 2.64
CA GLU A 218 22.73 -7.16 1.92
C GLU A 218 22.63 -6.89 0.41
N MET A 219 22.63 -5.62 -0.01
CA MET A 219 22.65 -5.19 -1.43
C MET A 219 24.02 -5.39 -2.10
N ASP A 220 24.63 -6.56 -1.90
CA ASP A 220 25.98 -6.90 -2.36
C ASP A 220 26.00 -7.52 -3.78
N ARG A 221 24.85 -7.98 -4.28
CA ARG A 221 24.64 -8.60 -5.59
C ARG A 221 23.29 -8.21 -6.19
N ASP A 222 23.21 -8.30 -7.52
CA ASP A 222 22.01 -7.95 -8.27
C ASP A 222 21.12 -9.20 -8.48
N PRO A 223 19.82 -9.17 -8.14
CA PRO A 223 18.93 -10.31 -8.34
C PRO A 223 18.69 -10.58 -9.83
N ILE A 224 18.65 -11.87 -10.16
CA ILE A 224 18.42 -12.44 -11.49
C ILE A 224 17.18 -13.31 -11.41
N PHE A 225 16.28 -13.12 -12.36
CA PHE A 225 15.01 -13.83 -12.42
C PHE A 225 14.93 -14.74 -13.64
N ALA A 226 14.17 -15.82 -13.52
CA ALA A 226 13.73 -16.67 -14.62
C ALA A 226 12.21 -16.82 -14.59
N PHE A 227 11.63 -17.46 -15.60
CA PHE A 227 10.20 -17.73 -15.67
C PHE A 227 9.97 -19.24 -15.61
N ASN A 228 9.29 -19.73 -14.57
CA ASN A 228 9.06 -21.14 -14.32
C ASN A 228 7.61 -21.54 -14.66
N PRO A 229 7.38 -22.39 -15.68
CA PRO A 229 6.05 -22.84 -16.09
C PRO A 229 5.41 -23.87 -15.16
N ASP A 230 6.19 -24.50 -14.28
CA ASP A 230 5.76 -25.64 -13.47
C ASP A 230 5.21 -25.23 -12.08
N LEU A 231 5.21 -23.93 -11.78
CA LEU A 231 4.73 -23.38 -10.52
C LEU A 231 3.31 -22.83 -10.65
N ALA A 232 2.54 -23.00 -9.57
CA ALA A 232 1.19 -22.48 -9.49
C ALA A 232 1.16 -20.94 -9.37
N GLU A 233 -0.01 -20.40 -9.74
CA GLU A 233 -0.39 -19.01 -9.50
C GLU A 233 -0.43 -18.69 -8.00
N VAL A 234 -0.26 -17.41 -7.69
CA VAL A 234 -0.31 -16.87 -6.32
C VAL A 234 -1.37 -15.76 -6.30
N PRO A 235 -2.44 -15.91 -5.49
CA PRO A 235 -3.49 -14.90 -5.41
C PRO A 235 -2.96 -13.61 -4.78
N GLN A 236 -3.55 -12.48 -5.17
CA GLN A 236 -3.16 -11.16 -4.64
C GLN A 236 -3.61 -10.96 -3.19
N THR A 237 -4.69 -11.63 -2.78
CA THR A 237 -5.26 -11.52 -1.44
C THR A 237 -4.80 -12.69 -0.57
N ARG A 238 -4.61 -12.39 0.72
CA ARG A 238 -4.43 -13.40 1.76
C ARG A 238 -5.60 -13.29 2.71
N ASP A 239 -6.27 -14.40 2.95
CA ASP A 239 -7.50 -14.45 3.73
C ASP A 239 -7.30 -15.35 4.94
N ALA A 240 -7.82 -14.90 6.09
CA ALA A 240 -7.92 -15.70 7.30
C ALA A 240 -9.34 -15.56 7.88
N THR A 241 -9.85 -16.63 8.48
CA THR A 241 -11.19 -16.67 9.07
C THR A 241 -11.10 -16.51 10.58
N ARG A 242 -11.78 -15.51 11.14
CA ARG A 242 -11.86 -15.30 12.59
C ARG A 242 -13.13 -15.95 13.16
N HIS A 243 -12.94 -16.94 14.03
CA HIS A 243 -13.99 -17.60 14.78
C HIS A 243 -14.12 -16.96 16.17
N ILE A 244 -15.30 -16.42 16.48
CA ILE A 244 -15.56 -15.74 17.76
C ILE A 244 -16.60 -16.55 18.52
N ALA A 245 -16.22 -17.09 19.68
CA ALA A 245 -17.14 -17.72 20.61
C ALA A 245 -17.78 -16.66 21.53
N CYS A 246 -18.88 -16.99 22.20
CA CYS A 246 -19.38 -16.14 23.28
C CYS A 246 -18.63 -16.48 24.58
N ASP A 247 -18.38 -15.48 25.42
CA ASP A 247 -17.88 -15.64 26.78
C ASP A 247 -18.95 -16.20 27.73
N ASP A 248 -18.58 -16.43 28.99
CA ASP A 248 -19.49 -16.90 30.04
C ASP A 248 -20.68 -15.94 30.30
N SER A 249 -20.59 -14.70 29.83
CA SER A 249 -21.64 -13.67 29.93
C SER A 249 -22.55 -13.62 28.69
N GLY A 250 -22.28 -14.44 27.66
CA GLY A 250 -23.04 -14.48 26.41
C GLY A 250 -22.67 -13.39 25.39
N PHE A 251 -21.59 -12.65 25.64
CA PHE A 251 -21.06 -11.63 24.72
C PHE A 251 -19.95 -12.21 23.85
N PRO A 252 -19.73 -11.70 22.61
CA PRO A 252 -18.63 -12.17 21.78
C PRO A 252 -17.26 -11.96 22.45
N ASP A 253 -16.48 -13.03 22.60
CA ASP A 253 -15.12 -13.01 23.14
C ASP A 253 -14.13 -12.74 22.00
N PHE A 254 -13.89 -11.45 21.76
CA PHE A 254 -12.92 -11.02 20.76
C PHE A 254 -11.47 -11.28 21.19
N ASP A 255 -11.21 -11.32 22.50
CA ASP A 255 -9.86 -11.40 23.04
C ASP A 255 -9.28 -12.80 22.93
N ASN A 256 -10.12 -13.84 22.96
CA ASN A 256 -9.74 -15.24 22.81
C ASN A 256 -10.28 -15.87 21.51
N ALA A 257 -10.60 -15.05 20.50
CA ALA A 257 -11.04 -15.55 19.21
C ALA A 257 -9.98 -16.44 18.54
N VAL A 258 -10.38 -17.30 17.62
CA VAL A 258 -9.47 -18.20 16.89
C VAL A 258 -9.35 -17.75 15.44
N ILE A 259 -8.12 -17.55 14.98
CA ILE A 259 -7.81 -17.28 13.57
C ILE A 259 -7.51 -18.61 12.87
N GLU A 260 -8.26 -18.92 11.82
CA GLU A 260 -7.99 -20.01 10.89
C GLU A 260 -7.31 -19.46 9.65
N LEU A 261 -6.07 -19.89 9.41
CA LEU A 261 -5.20 -19.47 8.31
C LEU A 261 -5.50 -20.24 7.03
N ALA A 262 -4.92 -19.82 5.90
CA ALA A 262 -5.18 -20.43 4.60
C ALA A 262 -4.73 -21.90 4.49
N ASP A 263 -3.74 -22.30 5.27
CA ASP A 263 -3.24 -23.68 5.39
C ASP A 263 -4.06 -24.55 6.37
N GLY A 264 -5.11 -23.98 6.98
CA GLY A 264 -5.97 -24.60 7.98
C GLY A 264 -5.40 -24.58 9.40
N GLN A 265 -4.22 -23.98 9.63
CA GLN A 265 -3.69 -23.78 10.98
C GLN A 265 -4.64 -22.86 11.77
N ARG A 266 -4.86 -23.21 13.03
CA ARG A 266 -5.72 -22.44 13.94
C ARG A 266 -4.88 -21.88 15.06
N VAL A 267 -4.90 -20.56 15.22
CA VAL A 267 -4.15 -19.82 16.24
C VAL A 267 -5.14 -19.12 17.14
N ALA A 268 -5.08 -19.39 18.45
CA ALA A 268 -5.87 -18.65 19.43
C ALA A 268 -5.25 -17.26 19.66
N LEU A 269 -6.09 -16.23 19.68
CA LEU A 269 -5.66 -14.90 20.11
C LEU A 269 -5.41 -14.88 21.62
N GLU A 270 -4.44 -14.09 22.03
CA GLU A 270 -4.15 -13.80 23.45
C GLU A 270 -4.41 -12.31 23.68
N GLY A 271 -5.47 -11.96 24.42
CA GLY A 271 -5.84 -10.56 24.66
C GLY A 271 -6.15 -9.80 23.36
N GLY A 272 -6.73 -10.50 22.38
CA GLY A 272 -7.13 -9.95 21.08
C GLY A 272 -5.99 -9.84 20.07
N GLN A 273 -4.80 -10.34 20.40
CA GLN A 273 -3.60 -10.24 19.59
C GLN A 273 -3.12 -11.62 19.11
N MET A 274 -2.50 -11.65 17.94
CA MET A 274 -1.81 -12.84 17.46
C MET A 274 -0.54 -13.06 18.30
N PRO A 275 -0.39 -14.18 19.03
CA PRO A 275 0.75 -14.38 19.93
C PRO A 275 2.10 -14.45 19.19
N GLY A 276 2.05 -14.86 17.91
CA GLY A 276 3.22 -14.91 17.02
C GLY A 276 3.46 -13.64 16.21
N ALA A 277 2.66 -12.57 16.38
CA ALA A 277 2.80 -11.39 15.54
C ALA A 277 4.20 -10.78 15.66
N ILE A 278 4.87 -10.62 14.51
CA ILE A 278 6.14 -9.88 14.45
C ILE A 278 5.84 -8.39 14.52
N MET A 279 6.51 -7.67 15.40
CA MET A 279 6.39 -6.22 15.53
C MET A 279 7.76 -5.56 15.41
N ARG A 280 7.81 -4.29 14.99
CA ARG A 280 9.00 -3.45 15.13
C ARG A 280 8.83 -2.49 16.31
N GLN A 281 9.80 -2.46 17.22
CA GLN A 281 9.87 -1.45 18.27
C GLN A 281 11.25 -0.79 18.25
N ALA A 282 11.28 0.54 18.14
CA ALA A 282 12.52 1.32 18.06
C ALA A 282 13.50 0.85 16.95
N GLY A 283 12.98 0.27 15.87
CA GLY A 283 13.76 -0.23 14.73
C GLY A 283 14.18 -1.70 14.84
N GLU A 284 13.98 -2.36 15.97
CA GLU A 284 14.31 -3.77 16.17
C GLU A 284 13.10 -4.68 16.01
N THR A 285 13.31 -5.86 15.43
CA THR A 285 12.30 -6.92 15.33
C THR A 285 12.02 -7.48 16.73
N VAL A 286 10.80 -7.26 17.22
CA VAL A 286 10.28 -7.81 18.46
C VAL A 286 9.33 -8.96 18.11
N ARG A 287 9.73 -10.18 18.46
CA ARG A 287 8.96 -11.41 18.30
C ARG A 287 9.32 -12.41 19.38
N GLY A 288 8.46 -13.41 19.59
CA GLY A 288 8.82 -14.56 20.42
C GLY A 288 10.06 -15.26 19.87
N ALA A 289 10.97 -15.73 20.74
CA ALA A 289 12.24 -16.34 20.31
C ALA A 289 12.05 -17.55 19.38
N GLU A 290 10.91 -18.24 19.50
CA GLU A 290 10.54 -19.41 18.69
C GLU A 290 9.72 -19.05 17.43
N THR A 291 9.35 -17.79 17.25
CA THR A 291 8.56 -17.36 16.09
C THR A 291 9.47 -17.22 14.87
N GLN A 292 9.34 -18.15 13.92
CA GLN A 292 9.95 -18.04 12.59
C GLN A 292 9.09 -17.15 11.70
N ALA A 293 9.74 -16.35 10.85
CA ALA A 293 9.08 -15.46 9.90
C ALA A 293 8.86 -16.13 8.53
N ALA A 294 9.74 -17.05 8.14
CA ALA A 294 9.57 -17.89 6.96
C ALA A 294 8.97 -19.25 7.32
N ALA A 295 7.83 -19.60 6.70
CA ALA A 295 7.25 -20.95 6.71
C ALA A 295 8.10 -21.94 5.93
N LEU A 296 8.67 -21.49 4.81
CA LEU A 296 9.51 -22.30 3.93
C LEU A 296 10.51 -21.39 3.23
N ILE A 297 11.77 -21.81 3.20
CA ILE A 297 12.86 -21.22 2.43
C ILE A 297 13.26 -22.22 1.36
N GLU A 298 13.22 -21.81 0.10
CA GLU A 298 13.48 -22.68 -1.04
C GLU A 298 14.37 -22.01 -2.08
N GLN A 299 15.13 -22.83 -2.81
CA GLN A 299 15.83 -22.42 -4.01
C GLN A 299 14.94 -22.70 -5.22
N GLN A 300 14.60 -21.66 -5.96
CA GLN A 300 13.81 -21.79 -7.18
C GLN A 300 14.70 -21.90 -8.42
N PHE A 301 14.14 -22.50 -9.48
CA PHE A 301 14.80 -22.75 -10.75
C PHE A 301 13.93 -22.29 -11.92
N ALA A 302 14.53 -22.16 -13.10
CA ALA A 302 13.81 -21.79 -14.32
C ALA A 302 12.76 -22.82 -14.78
N ALA A 303 12.82 -24.05 -14.27
CA ALA A 303 11.83 -25.11 -14.50
C ALA A 303 11.89 -26.14 -13.37
N GLY A 304 10.82 -26.91 -13.22
CA GLY A 304 10.68 -27.92 -12.19
C GLY A 304 10.27 -27.35 -10.83
N GLN A 305 10.18 -28.25 -9.85
CA GLN A 305 9.85 -27.89 -8.48
C GLN A 305 11.05 -27.26 -7.74
N PRO A 306 10.81 -26.36 -6.77
CA PRO A 306 11.87 -25.78 -5.95
C PRO A 306 12.56 -26.83 -5.07
N ASP A 307 13.78 -26.52 -4.63
CA ASP A 307 14.51 -27.33 -3.64
C ASP A 307 14.40 -26.68 -2.26
N GLU A 308 13.80 -27.40 -1.31
CA GLU A 308 13.62 -26.93 0.07
C GLU A 308 14.97 -26.84 0.78
N GLN A 309 15.29 -25.65 1.30
CA GLN A 309 16.52 -25.41 2.05
C GLN A 309 16.26 -25.49 3.56
N SER A 310 15.12 -24.96 4.02
CA SER A 310 14.69 -24.98 5.41
C SER A 310 13.18 -24.75 5.49
N GLY A 311 12.51 -25.35 6.45
CA GLY A 311 11.08 -25.17 6.68
C GLY A 311 10.74 -25.14 8.16
N MET A 312 9.57 -24.61 8.49
CA MET A 312 9.03 -24.68 9.85
C MET A 312 8.69 -26.13 10.19
N ASP A 313 9.29 -26.67 11.25
CA ASP A 313 8.73 -27.81 11.97
C ASP A 313 7.45 -27.31 12.67
N ASN A 314 6.31 -27.39 11.99
CA ASN A 314 5.05 -26.88 12.53
C ASN A 314 4.47 -27.94 13.50
N PRO A 315 4.56 -27.81 14.85
CA PRO A 315 3.68 -28.58 15.70
C PRO A 315 2.29 -28.05 15.41
N ARG A 316 1.48 -28.81 14.64
CA ARG A 316 0.05 -28.55 14.54
C ARG A 316 -0.44 -28.32 15.97
N GLN A 317 -0.82 -27.08 16.31
CA GLN A 317 -1.44 -26.83 17.59
C GLN A 317 -2.66 -27.74 17.63
N ASP A 318 -2.70 -28.63 18.63
CA ASP A 318 -3.77 -29.59 18.80
C ASP A 318 -5.12 -28.89 18.61
N PRO A 319 -6.12 -29.55 18.00
CA PRO A 319 -7.42 -28.95 17.84
C PRO A 319 -7.88 -28.39 19.18
N LEU A 320 -7.98 -27.06 19.25
CA LEU A 320 -8.48 -26.35 20.43
C LEU A 320 -9.74 -27.09 20.88
N PRO A 321 -9.87 -27.44 22.17
CA PRO A 321 -10.98 -28.25 22.63
C PRO A 321 -12.27 -27.58 22.17
N GLY A 322 -12.98 -28.25 21.26
CA GLY A 322 -14.24 -27.76 20.75
C GLY A 322 -15.12 -27.46 21.94
N GLY A 323 -15.58 -26.20 22.05
CA GLY A 323 -16.63 -25.83 22.99
C GLY A 323 -17.74 -26.87 22.86
N GLY A 324 -17.93 -27.64 23.93
CA GLY A 324 -18.69 -28.88 23.92
C GLY A 324 -20.05 -28.68 23.27
N GLY A 325 -20.36 -29.53 22.30
CA GLY A 325 -21.65 -29.54 21.62
C GLY A 325 -22.79 -29.71 22.61
N GLY A 326 -23.67 -28.71 22.64
CA GLY A 326 -25.05 -28.82 23.10
C GLY A 326 -25.88 -28.03 22.10
N GLY A 327 -26.69 -28.73 21.32
CA GLY A 327 -27.54 -28.11 20.31
C GLY A 327 -28.52 -27.13 20.94
N ASP A 328 -28.28 -25.85 20.71
CA ASP A 328 -29.26 -24.77 20.62
C ASP A 328 -28.50 -23.59 20.04
N GLY A 329 -29.03 -22.97 18.99
CA GLY A 329 -28.40 -21.82 18.34
C GLY A 329 -28.37 -20.61 19.28
N CYS A 330 -27.33 -20.50 20.12
CA CYS A 330 -27.04 -19.28 20.85
C CYS A 330 -26.42 -18.26 19.88
N SER A 331 -27.26 -17.38 19.35
CA SER A 331 -26.78 -16.09 18.85
C SER A 331 -26.13 -15.36 20.01
N CYS A 332 -24.86 -14.99 19.92
CA CYS A 332 -24.29 -14.04 20.87
C CYS A 332 -25.14 -12.76 20.84
N ASP A 333 -25.30 -12.10 21.98
CA ASP A 333 -26.00 -10.82 22.04
C ASP A 333 -25.09 -9.74 21.43
N VAL A 334 -25.26 -9.49 20.12
CA VAL A 334 -24.63 -8.35 19.44
C VAL A 334 -25.41 -7.10 19.83
N GLY A 335 -25.12 -6.61 21.04
CA GLY A 335 -25.74 -5.41 21.59
C GLY A 335 -25.62 -4.24 20.61
N ARG A 336 -26.72 -3.91 19.92
CA ARG A 336 -26.89 -2.61 19.27
C ARG A 336 -26.92 -1.58 20.38
N GLY A 337 -25.87 -0.79 20.52
CA GLY A 337 -25.88 0.40 21.36
C GLY A 337 -27.10 1.26 21.01
N ALA A 338 -28.13 1.22 21.86
CA ALA A 338 -29.22 2.16 21.78
C ALA A 338 -28.64 3.56 22.08
N PRO A 339 -28.94 4.60 21.29
CA PRO A 339 -28.56 5.96 21.66
C PRO A 339 -29.24 6.29 22.99
N ALA A 340 -28.45 6.69 23.97
CA ALA A 340 -28.94 7.14 25.27
C ALA A 340 -30.03 8.21 25.06
N PRO A 341 -31.23 8.07 25.66
CA PRO A 341 -32.21 9.13 25.61
C PRO A 341 -31.70 10.32 26.43
N LEU A 342 -31.39 11.42 25.75
CA LEU A 342 -31.28 12.74 26.37
C LEU A 342 -32.61 13.07 27.05
N THR A 343 -32.68 12.81 28.35
CA THR A 343 -33.77 13.30 29.20
C THR A 343 -33.67 14.82 29.30
N LEU A 344 -34.41 15.52 28.44
CA LEU A 344 -34.68 16.95 28.55
C LEU A 344 -35.55 17.18 29.80
N LEU A 345 -34.93 17.50 30.92
CA LEU A 345 -35.60 18.01 32.11
C LEU A 345 -36.17 19.41 31.80
N GLY A 346 -37.41 19.43 31.33
CA GLY A 346 -38.23 20.64 31.24
C GLY A 346 -38.62 21.11 32.64
N LEU A 347 -37.95 22.15 33.14
CA LEU A 347 -38.43 22.92 34.28
C LEU A 347 -39.50 23.90 33.82
N LEU A 348 -40.75 23.45 34.00
CA LEU A 348 -41.97 24.25 33.98
C LEU A 348 -41.85 25.44 34.95
N GLY A 349 -41.91 26.65 34.39
CA GLY A 349 -42.15 27.87 35.14
C GLY A 349 -43.63 28.00 35.53
N LEU A 350 -43.88 28.24 36.82
CA LEU A 350 -45.17 28.72 37.33
C LEU A 350 -44.95 29.96 38.22
N VAL A 351 -45.49 31.07 37.71
CA VAL A 351 -46.25 32.12 38.42
C VAL A 351 -45.50 33.03 39.40
N ALA A 352 -45.44 34.33 39.07
CA ALA A 352 -46.27 35.36 39.73
C ALA A 352 -46.04 36.78 39.19
N LEU A 353 -47.09 37.32 38.55
CA LEU A 353 -47.63 38.68 38.68
C LEU A 353 -46.71 39.81 39.19
N ARG A 354 -46.45 40.80 38.33
CA ARG A 354 -46.59 42.20 38.74
C ARG A 354 -46.98 43.15 37.61
N ARG A 355 -48.20 43.69 37.75
CA ARG A 355 -48.77 44.86 37.05
C ARG A 355 -47.88 46.10 37.15
N ARG A 356 -47.78 46.86 36.06
CA ARG A 356 -47.99 48.34 35.98
C ARG A 356 -47.77 48.76 34.51
N ARG A 357 -48.83 49.09 33.77
CA ARG A 357 -49.58 50.36 33.65
C ARG A 357 -49.20 51.05 32.33
N ARG A 358 -50.23 51.23 31.50
CA ARG A 358 -50.26 52.05 30.28
C ARG A 358 -49.78 53.47 30.55
N GLY A 359 -49.24 54.11 29.51
CA GLY A 359 -49.84 55.34 29.01
C GLY A 359 -48.88 56.49 28.70
N GLU A 360 -49.02 56.97 27.47
CA GLU A 360 -48.90 58.36 27.01
C GLU A 360 -47.51 58.87 26.62
N GLY A 361 -47.43 59.37 25.38
CA GLY A 361 -46.31 60.12 24.83
C GLY A 361 -45.98 59.71 23.41
#